data_AF-A0A1V5A4N6-F1
#
_entry.id   AF-A0A1V5A4N6-F1
#
_cell.length_a   1.000
_cell.length_b   1.000
_cell.length_c   1.000
_cell.angle_alpha   90.00
_cell.angle_beta   90.00
_cell.angle_gamma   90.00
#
_symmetry.space_group_name_H-M   'P 1'
#
loop_
_entity.id
_entity.type
_entity.pdbx_description
1 polymer ?
#
loop_
_entity_poly.entity_id
_entity_poly.type
_entity_poly.pdbx_seq_one_letter_code
_entity_poly.pdbx_strand_id
1 'polypeptide(L)'
;MYTESGEYVSRGSFIIRGERTYYRDVPLGIAIGFQRSPELGVIGGPPSCVKSKTPDIVELRPGRFEPNDIAKKVLRILKERLPQDEQRSYKGVLNTESVAAFVPPGGSDILEGE
;
A
#
# COMPACT_ATOMS: atom_id res chain seq x y z
N MET A 1 16.42 28.48 -19.24
CA MET A 1 16.01 29.78 -19.82
C MET A 1 15.25 30.54 -18.74
N TYR A 2 15.62 31.80 -18.53
CA TYR A 2 14.96 32.71 -17.60
C TYR A 2 13.53 33.01 -18.06
N THR A 3 12.74 33.58 -17.15
CA THR A 3 11.51 34.33 -17.42
C THR A 3 11.60 35.09 -18.75
N GLU A 4 10.54 35.04 -19.56
CA GLU A 4 10.49 35.88 -20.75
C GLU A 4 10.35 37.35 -20.33
N SER A 5 10.85 38.27 -21.15
CA SER A 5 10.85 39.69 -20.81
C SER A 5 9.42 40.14 -20.44
N GLY A 6 9.23 40.54 -19.17
CA GLY A 6 7.94 41.01 -18.64
C GLY A 6 7.27 40.10 -17.60
N GLU A 7 7.71 38.85 -17.43
CA GLU A 7 7.16 37.98 -16.38
C GLU A 7 7.90 38.19 -15.04
N TYR A 8 7.19 38.31 -13.92
CA TYR A 8 7.82 38.36 -12.60
C TYR A 8 7.65 37.02 -11.88
N VAL A 9 8.77 36.38 -11.55
CA VAL A 9 8.79 35.18 -10.69
C VAL A 9 9.25 35.63 -9.31
N SER A 10 8.41 35.42 -8.30
CA SER A 10 8.75 35.75 -6.91
C SER A 10 9.97 34.97 -6.45
N ARG A 11 10.78 35.58 -5.57
CA ARG A 11 11.93 34.88 -4.98
C ARG A 11 11.47 33.57 -4.32
N GLY A 12 12.13 32.48 -4.67
CA GLY A 12 11.81 31.12 -4.18
C GLY A 12 10.89 30.32 -5.10
N SER A 13 10.32 30.93 -6.14
CA SER A 13 9.52 30.23 -7.13
C SER A 13 10.38 29.64 -8.25
N PHE A 14 9.90 28.55 -8.84
CA PHE A 14 10.55 27.86 -9.97
C PHE A 14 9.53 27.57 -11.08
N ILE A 15 10.01 27.55 -12.32
CA ILE A 15 9.18 27.25 -13.50
C ILE A 15 9.53 25.83 -13.97
N ILE A 16 8.54 24.94 -14.05
CA ILE A 16 8.67 23.61 -14.68
C ILE A 16 8.17 23.69 -16.12
N ARG A 17 9.02 23.39 -17.11
CA ARG A 17 8.64 23.23 -18.53
C ARG A 17 8.98 21.81 -19.02
N GLY A 18 8.15 21.26 -19.90
CA GLY A 18 8.24 19.88 -20.42
C GLY A 18 6.83 19.26 -20.57
N GLU A 19 6.71 18.17 -21.33
CA GLU A 19 5.47 17.38 -21.34
C GLU A 19 5.18 16.88 -19.92
N ARG A 20 3.98 17.15 -19.43
CA ARG A 20 3.55 16.75 -18.10
C ARG A 20 2.53 15.63 -18.25
N THR A 21 2.94 14.41 -17.93
CA THR A 21 2.00 13.30 -17.78
C THR A 21 1.37 13.39 -16.39
N TYR A 22 0.17 13.97 -16.33
CA TYR A 22 -0.62 14.02 -15.11
C TYR A 22 -1.44 12.75 -14.99
N TYR A 23 -1.11 11.90 -14.03
CA TYR A 23 -2.00 10.81 -13.64
C TYR A 23 -3.05 11.38 -12.68
N ARG A 24 -4.29 11.46 -13.15
CA ARG A 24 -5.46 11.86 -12.34
C ARG A 24 -6.24 10.60 -12.00
N ASP A 25 -6.83 10.57 -10.81
CA ASP A 25 -7.70 9.47 -10.36
C ASP A 25 -7.03 8.09 -10.39
N VAL A 26 -5.71 8.03 -10.21
CA VAL A 26 -5.03 6.75 -9.96
C VAL A 26 -5.62 6.20 -8.68
N PRO A 27 -6.28 5.03 -8.72
CA PRO A 27 -6.82 4.43 -7.50
C PRO A 27 -5.64 4.24 -6.56
N LEU A 28 -5.62 5.03 -5.47
CA LEU A 28 -4.64 4.87 -4.42
C LEU A 28 -5.02 3.59 -3.69
N GLY A 29 -4.52 2.47 -4.21
CA GLY A 29 -4.75 1.14 -3.70
C GLY A 29 -3.41 0.55 -3.31
N ILE A 30 -3.33 -0.02 -2.11
CA ILE A 30 -2.21 -0.86 -1.71
C ILE A 30 -2.76 -2.24 -1.37
N ALA A 31 -2.09 -3.28 -1.84
CA ALA A 31 -2.35 -4.63 -1.40
C ALA A 31 -1.31 -5.02 -0.36
N ILE A 32 -1.75 -5.74 0.66
CA ILE A 32 -0.89 -6.43 1.62
C ILE A 32 -1.19 -7.91 1.50
N GLY A 33 -0.16 -8.73 1.30
CA GLY A 33 -0.31 -10.16 1.11
C GLY A 33 0.68 -10.99 1.90
N PHE A 34 0.45 -12.30 1.95
CA PHE A 34 1.35 -13.25 2.56
C PHE A 34 2.00 -14.15 1.51
N GLN A 35 3.31 -14.03 1.34
CA GLN A 35 4.08 -14.79 0.36
C GLN A 35 4.76 -15.99 1.02
N ARG A 36 4.72 -17.16 0.38
CA ARG A 36 5.41 -18.38 0.84
C ARG A 36 6.75 -18.63 0.14
N SER A 37 6.90 -18.19 -1.11
CA SER A 37 8.08 -18.39 -1.96
C SER A 37 8.30 -17.16 -2.86
N PRO A 38 9.54 -16.72 -3.14
CA PRO A 38 10.82 -17.33 -2.73
C PRO A 38 11.17 -17.15 -1.25
N GLU A 39 10.63 -16.12 -0.61
CA GLU A 39 10.81 -15.85 0.82
C GLU A 39 9.46 -15.81 1.51
N LEU A 40 9.43 -16.34 2.74
CA LEU A 40 8.26 -16.39 3.58
C LEU A 40 8.09 -15.05 4.30
N GLY A 41 6.98 -14.35 4.06
CA GLY A 41 6.75 -13.08 4.73
C GLY A 41 5.53 -12.31 4.27
N VAL A 42 5.23 -11.25 5.01
CA VAL A 42 4.26 -10.24 4.57
C VAL A 42 4.91 -9.36 3.52
N ILE A 43 4.20 -9.13 2.42
CA ILE A 43 4.61 -8.24 1.34
C ILE A 43 3.52 -7.18 1.14
N GLY A 44 3.89 -5.99 0.69
CA GLY A 44 2.93 -4.95 0.35
C GLY A 44 3.39 -4.06 -0.79
N GLY A 45 2.45 -3.45 -1.49
CA GLY A 45 2.72 -2.58 -2.63
C GLY A 45 1.52 -2.46 -3.58
N PRO A 46 1.75 -2.02 -4.84
CA PRO A 46 0.69 -1.92 -5.83
C PRO A 46 -0.07 -3.25 -5.99
N PRO A 47 -1.41 -3.24 -6.07
CA PRO A 47 -2.22 -4.45 -6.14
C PRO A 47 -1.79 -5.41 -7.25
N SER A 48 -1.43 -4.90 -8.42
CA SER A 48 -0.94 -5.71 -9.55
C SER A 48 0.32 -6.51 -9.19
N CYS A 49 1.27 -5.91 -8.48
CA CYS A 49 2.53 -6.56 -8.09
C CYS A 49 2.36 -7.58 -6.97
N VAL A 50 1.46 -7.34 -6.03
CA VAL A 50 1.23 -8.28 -4.91
C VAL A 50 0.42 -9.48 -5.39
N LYS A 51 -0.63 -9.25 -6.22
CA LYS A 51 -1.45 -10.31 -6.85
C LYS A 51 -0.61 -11.29 -7.67
N SER A 52 0.45 -10.83 -8.34
CA SER A 52 1.34 -11.72 -9.11
C SER A 52 2.23 -12.61 -8.23
N LYS A 53 2.38 -12.29 -6.95
CA LYS A 53 3.26 -13.01 -6.00
C LYS A 53 2.49 -13.97 -5.09
N THR A 54 1.26 -13.62 -4.72
CA THR A 54 0.43 -14.45 -3.84
C THR A 54 -1.06 -14.20 -4.06
N PRO A 55 -1.92 -15.23 -3.97
CA PRO A 55 -3.37 -15.06 -3.94
C PRO A 55 -3.88 -14.57 -2.56
N ASP A 56 -3.09 -14.74 -1.50
CA ASP A 56 -3.48 -14.40 -0.13
C ASP A 56 -3.25 -12.90 0.14
N ILE A 57 -4.19 -12.05 -0.31
CA ILE A 57 -4.06 -10.58 -0.28
C ILE A 57 -5.26 -9.85 0.34
N VAL A 58 -5.01 -8.66 0.89
CA VAL A 58 -6.02 -7.70 1.32
C VAL A 58 -5.71 -6.36 0.68
N GLU A 59 -6.68 -5.76 0.00
CA GLU A 59 -6.54 -4.44 -0.61
C GLU A 59 -7.06 -3.35 0.32
N LEU A 60 -6.33 -2.23 0.36
CA LEU A 60 -6.65 -1.05 1.14
C LEU A 60 -6.80 0.15 0.21
N ARG A 61 -7.67 1.08 0.60
CA ARG A 61 -7.83 2.40 0.01
C ARG A 61 -7.76 3.48 1.10
N PRO A 62 -7.48 4.75 0.78
CA PRO A 62 -7.70 5.87 1.69
C PRO A 62 -9.08 5.79 2.34
N GLY A 63 -9.10 5.95 3.66
CA GLY A 63 -10.29 5.69 4.46
C GLY A 63 -10.20 6.31 5.84
N ARG A 64 -11.02 5.82 6.77
CA ARG A 64 -11.22 6.47 8.06
C ARG A 64 -10.55 5.75 9.23
N PHE A 65 -10.15 4.49 9.06
CA PHE A 65 -9.56 3.73 10.17
C PHE A 65 -8.08 4.02 10.32
N GLU A 66 -7.65 4.17 11.57
CA GLU A 66 -6.25 4.39 11.93
C GLU A 66 -5.36 3.19 11.57
N PRO A 67 -4.06 3.42 11.27
CA PRO A 67 -3.17 2.38 10.75
C PRO A 67 -3.08 1.09 11.57
N ASN A 68 -3.02 1.21 12.90
CA ASN A 68 -2.90 0.04 13.78
C ASN A 68 -4.17 -0.83 13.78
N ASP A 69 -5.34 -0.20 13.68
CA ASP A 69 -6.61 -0.92 13.61
C ASP A 69 -6.73 -1.66 12.28
N ILE A 70 -6.31 -1.02 11.19
CA ILE A 70 -6.22 -1.66 9.88
C ILE A 70 -5.22 -2.81 9.88
N ALA A 71 -4.03 -2.63 10.46
CA ALA A 71 -3.03 -3.69 10.53
C ALA A 71 -3.58 -4.94 11.25
N LYS A 72 -4.30 -4.77 12.36
CA LYS A 72 -4.93 -5.88 13.08
C LYS A 72 -6.04 -6.56 12.25
N LYS A 73 -6.87 -5.77 11.54
CA LYS A 73 -7.91 -6.32 10.67
C LYS A 73 -7.33 -7.11 9.50
N VAL A 74 -6.33 -6.56 8.81
CA VAL A 74 -5.62 -7.23 7.71
C VAL A 74 -4.97 -8.52 8.18
N LEU A 75 -4.27 -8.49 9.32
CA LEU A 75 -3.67 -9.68 9.91
C LEU A 75 -4.69 -10.80 10.16
N ARG A 76 -5.87 -10.42 10.67
CA ARG A 76 -6.96 -11.37 10.93
C ARG A 76 -7.47 -12.00 9.64
N ILE A 77 -7.75 -11.20 8.61
CA ILE A 77 -8.23 -11.68 7.31
C ILE A 77 -7.21 -12.62 6.67
N LEU A 78 -5.92 -12.26 6.70
CA LEU A 78 -4.87 -13.13 6.17
C LEU A 78 -4.79 -14.46 6.92
N LYS A 79 -4.90 -14.46 8.26
CA LYS A 79 -4.92 -15.69 9.05
C LYS A 79 -6.14 -16.56 8.75
N GLU A 80 -7.31 -15.97 8.56
CA GLU A 80 -8.55 -16.70 8.24
C GLU A 80 -8.46 -17.41 6.88
N ARG A 81 -7.68 -16.87 5.93
CA ARG A 81 -7.46 -17.48 4.61
C ARG A 81 -6.38 -18.55 4.58
N LEU A 82 -5.55 -18.65 5.63
CA LEU A 82 -4.44 -19.60 5.70
C LEU A 82 -4.83 -20.87 6.48
N PRO A 83 -4.31 -22.06 6.09
CA PRO A 83 -4.57 -23.30 6.80
C PRO A 83 -4.17 -23.21 8.28
N GLN A 84 -5.04 -23.65 9.19
CA GLN A 84 -4.83 -23.53 10.64
C GLN A 84 -3.58 -24.27 11.12
N ASP A 85 -3.26 -25.41 10.52
CA ASP A 85 -2.11 -26.25 10.88
C ASP A 85 -0.76 -25.51 10.71
N GLU A 86 -0.69 -24.58 9.77
CA GLU A 86 0.54 -23.83 9.46
C GLU A 86 0.62 -22.48 10.19
N GLN A 87 -0.49 -21.96 10.73
CA GLN A 87 -0.54 -20.63 11.37
C GLN A 87 0.45 -20.50 12.53
N ARG A 88 0.74 -21.60 13.24
CA ARG A 88 1.70 -21.59 14.35
C ARG A 88 3.13 -21.31 13.86
N SER A 89 3.50 -21.87 12.72
CA SER A 89 4.82 -21.68 12.09
C SER A 89 5.00 -20.26 11.57
N TYR A 90 3.91 -19.60 11.17
CA TYR A 90 3.94 -18.25 10.60
C TYR A 90 3.93 -17.13 11.63
N LYS A 91 3.74 -17.39 12.93
CA LYS A 91 3.63 -16.34 13.95
C LYS A 91 4.80 -15.33 13.97
N GLY A 92 6.01 -15.77 13.62
CA GLY A 92 7.18 -14.89 13.60
C GLY A 92 7.16 -13.86 12.48
N VAL A 93 6.53 -14.18 11.34
CA VAL A 93 6.53 -13.35 10.11
C VAL A 93 5.16 -12.75 9.78
N LEU A 94 4.08 -13.41 10.22
CA LEU A 94 2.70 -12.98 10.07
C LEU A 94 2.20 -12.44 11.41
N ASN A 95 2.66 -11.24 11.73
CA ASN A 95 2.32 -10.50 12.93
C ASN A 95 1.87 -9.06 12.59
N THR A 96 1.41 -8.31 13.60
CA THR A 96 0.87 -6.97 13.39
C THR A 96 1.92 -5.97 12.91
N GLU A 97 3.17 -6.06 13.38
CA GLU A 97 4.25 -5.15 12.95
C GLU A 97 4.59 -5.36 11.48
N SER A 98 4.72 -6.61 11.04
CA SER A 98 5.01 -6.93 9.64
C SER A 98 3.91 -6.45 8.69
N VAL A 99 2.65 -6.48 9.13
CA VAL A 99 1.53 -5.90 8.38
C VAL A 99 1.55 -4.38 8.43
N ALA A 100 1.74 -3.79 9.62
CA ALA A 100 1.74 -2.33 9.82
C ALA A 100 2.82 -1.62 8.99
N ALA A 101 3.96 -2.29 8.74
CA ALA A 101 5.03 -1.77 7.88
C ALA A 101 4.57 -1.44 6.45
N PHE A 102 3.47 -2.04 5.98
CA PHE A 102 2.89 -1.79 4.66
C PHE A 102 1.56 -1.02 4.71
N VAL A 103 1.07 -0.64 5.89
CA VAL A 103 -0.12 0.21 5.98
C VAL A 103 0.29 1.65 5.66
N PRO A 104 -0.39 2.32 4.70
CA PRO A 104 -0.01 3.66 4.30
C PRO A 104 -0.28 4.65 5.42
N PRO A 105 0.48 5.75 5.50
CA PRO A 105 0.23 6.79 6.48
C PRO A 105 -1.15 7.42 6.28
N GLY A 106 -1.80 7.80 7.38
CA GLY A 106 -3.18 8.31 7.39
C GLY A 106 -4.22 7.20 7.54
N GLY A 107 -5.48 7.54 7.32
CA GLY A 107 -6.58 6.59 7.45
C GLY A 107 -6.70 5.67 6.24
N SER A 108 -7.07 4.41 6.48
CA SER A 108 -7.32 3.42 5.43
C SER A 108 -8.64 2.69 5.68
N ASP A 109 -9.27 2.22 4.60
CA ASP A 109 -10.39 1.28 4.63
C ASP A 109 -9.98 0.01 3.85
N ILE A 110 -10.50 -1.15 4.25
CA ILE A 110 -10.34 -2.38 3.49
C ILE A 110 -11.32 -2.36 2.32
N LEU A 111 -10.83 -2.72 1.14
CA LEU A 111 -11.64 -2.90 -0.04
C LEU A 111 -12.28 -4.29 0.06
N GLU A 112 -13.53 -4.35 0.51
CA GLU A 112 -14.31 -5.59 0.46
C GLU A 112 -14.55 -5.95 -1.00
N GLY A 113 -14.17 -7.16 -1.39
CA GLY A 113 -14.53 -7.69 -2.70
C GLY A 113 -16.01 -8.01 -2.71
N GLU A 114 -16.71 -7.53 -3.75
CA GLU A 114 -18.04 -8.02 -4.13
C GLU A 114 -17.99 -9.52 -4.48
#